data_AF-A0A6J4XZL9-F1
#
_entry.id   AF-A0A6J4XZL9-F1
#
_cell.length_a   1.000
_cell.length_b   1.000
_cell.length_c   1.000
_cell.angle_alpha   90.00
_cell.angle_beta   90.00
_cell.angle_gamma   90.00
#
_symmetry.space_group_name_H-M   'P 1'
#
loop_
_entity.id
_entity.type
_entity.pdbx_description
1 polymer ?
#
loop_
_entity_poly.entity_id
_entity_poly.type
_entity_poly.pdbx_seq_one_letter_code
_entity_poly.pdbx_strand_id
1 'polypeptide(L)'
;MEFNSINQSHIEHLQAMVASDRFSAGESVLDLHARDQSSHPPHRPEAVIWPNSPSEVAEILKYANANMIPITGWGSGSSLEGNPIPLKQIFYQANLFDIVRFFNKV
;
A
#
# COMPACT_ATOMS: atom_id res chain seq x y z
N MET A 1 -14.88 -5.12 11.99
CA MET A 1 -14.55 -3.80 11.41
C MET A 1 -14.77 -3.91 9.91
N GLU A 2 -15.55 -2.99 9.35
CA GLU A 2 -15.70 -2.84 7.91
C GLU A 2 -14.65 -1.85 7.39
N PHE A 3 -14.09 -2.15 6.22
CA PHE A 3 -13.11 -1.32 5.54
C PHE A 3 -13.72 -0.76 4.25
N ASN A 4 -13.34 0.45 3.89
CA ASN A 4 -13.83 1.16 2.71
C ASN A 4 -12.88 0.96 1.52
N SER A 5 -13.46 0.84 0.32
CA SER A 5 -12.76 0.97 -0.96
C SER A 5 -12.47 2.43 -1.29
N ILE A 6 -11.48 2.70 -2.15
CA ILE A 6 -11.23 4.08 -2.60
C ILE A 6 -12.14 4.52 -3.72
N ASN A 7 -12.46 5.81 -3.67
CA ASN A 7 -13.10 6.54 -4.72
C ASN A 7 -12.10 7.56 -5.31
N GLN A 8 -12.58 8.35 -6.26
CA GLN A 8 -11.77 9.35 -6.93
C GLN A 8 -11.18 10.41 -5.99
N SER A 9 -11.89 10.83 -4.95
CA SER A 9 -11.37 11.85 -4.02
C SER A 9 -10.26 11.30 -3.12
N HIS A 10 -10.34 10.01 -2.74
CA HIS A 10 -9.24 9.33 -2.05
C HIS A 10 -8.00 9.21 -2.94
N ILE A 11 -8.18 8.86 -4.22
CA ILE A 11 -7.08 8.77 -5.20
C ILE A 11 -6.38 10.12 -5.32
N GLU A 12 -7.12 11.19 -5.55
CA GLU A 12 -6.57 12.55 -5.68
C GLU A 12 -5.82 13.00 -4.43
N HIS A 13 -6.38 12.73 -3.25
CA HIS A 13 -5.77 13.11 -1.98
C HIS A 13 -4.46 12.35 -1.73
N LEU A 14 -4.47 11.02 -1.92
CA LEU A 14 -3.29 10.17 -1.75
C LEU A 14 -2.21 10.47 -2.78
N GLN A 15 -2.59 10.72 -4.03
CA GLN A 15 -1.67 11.12 -5.09
C GLN A 15 -0.97 12.45 -4.76
N ALA A 16 -1.68 13.41 -4.14
CA ALA A 16 -1.13 14.70 -3.75
C ALA A 16 -0.14 14.63 -2.56
N MET A 17 -0.10 13.52 -1.82
CA MET A 17 0.84 13.34 -0.69
C MET A 17 2.26 13.00 -1.13
N VAL A 18 2.46 12.60 -2.39
CA VAL A 18 3.75 12.18 -2.94
C VAL A 18 3.98 12.83 -4.30
N ALA A 19 5.17 12.61 -4.87
CA ALA A 19 5.42 13.03 -6.25
C ALA A 19 4.61 12.16 -7.24
N SER A 20 4.28 12.68 -8.42
CA SER A 20 3.37 12.03 -9.37
C SER A 20 3.88 10.68 -9.91
N ASP A 21 5.19 10.47 -9.92
CA ASP A 21 5.86 9.22 -10.29
C ASP A 21 5.85 8.16 -9.17
N ARG A 22 5.42 8.56 -7.96
CA ARG A 22 5.40 7.76 -6.75
C ARG A 22 3.99 7.34 -6.31
N PHE A 23 3.03 7.45 -7.21
CA PHE A 23 1.66 6.92 -7.07
C PHE A 23 1.23 6.26 -8.37
N SER A 24 0.55 5.12 -8.30
CA SER A 24 -0.02 4.48 -9.49
C SER A 24 -1.31 3.73 -9.19
N ALA A 25 -2.28 3.90 -10.08
CA ALA A 25 -3.49 3.07 -10.19
C ALA A 25 -3.54 2.34 -11.54
N GLY A 26 -2.40 2.22 -12.25
CA GLY A 26 -2.33 1.60 -13.57
C GLY A 26 -2.31 0.07 -13.50
N GLU A 27 -3.06 -0.59 -14.38
CA GLU A 27 -3.29 -2.05 -14.36
C GLU A 27 -2.00 -2.88 -14.24
N SER A 28 -0.94 -2.54 -14.99
CA SER A 28 0.33 -3.28 -14.94
C SER A 28 1.00 -3.24 -13.57
N VAL A 29 0.93 -2.10 -12.88
CA VAL A 29 1.46 -1.96 -11.52
C VAL A 29 0.58 -2.74 -10.55
N LEU A 30 -0.74 -2.64 -10.69
CA LEU A 30 -1.69 -3.37 -9.85
C LEU A 30 -1.48 -4.89 -9.94
N ASP A 31 -1.26 -5.41 -11.16
CA ASP A 31 -0.98 -6.82 -11.41
C ASP A 31 0.34 -7.28 -10.81
N LEU A 32 1.39 -6.47 -10.94
CA LEU A 32 2.70 -6.76 -10.36
C LEU A 32 2.62 -6.90 -8.83
N HIS A 33 1.81 -6.07 -8.18
CA HIS A 33 1.67 -6.07 -6.73
C HIS A 33 0.64 -7.09 -6.24
N ALA A 34 -0.18 -7.68 -7.12
CA ALA A 34 -1.22 -8.62 -6.73
C ALA A 34 -0.69 -9.99 -6.24
N ARG A 35 0.60 -10.29 -6.43
CA ARG A 35 1.22 -11.59 -6.16
C ARG A 35 2.59 -11.44 -5.52
N ASP A 36 2.98 -12.49 -4.79
CA ASP A 36 4.36 -12.77 -4.41
C ASP A 36 4.82 -14.09 -5.06
N GLN A 37 5.87 -14.71 -4.51
CA GLN A 37 6.40 -16.00 -4.99
C GLN A 37 5.70 -17.21 -4.36
N SER A 38 4.65 -16.99 -3.55
CA SER A 38 3.85 -18.07 -2.99
C SER A 38 2.91 -18.69 -4.05
N SER A 39 2.26 -19.79 -3.66
CA SER A 39 1.18 -20.40 -4.46
C SER A 39 -0.21 -19.83 -4.15
N HIS A 40 -0.31 -18.75 -3.36
CA HIS A 40 -1.60 -18.16 -3.00
C HIS A 40 -2.26 -17.46 -4.20
N PRO A 41 -3.61 -17.38 -4.23
CA PRO A 41 -4.32 -16.65 -5.28
C PRO A 41 -3.94 -15.16 -5.30
N PRO A 42 -3.84 -14.55 -6.50
CA PRO A 42 -3.60 -13.11 -6.63
C PRO A 42 -4.77 -12.30 -6.09
N HIS A 43 -4.49 -11.13 -5.54
CA HIS A 43 -5.52 -10.13 -5.24
C HIS A 43 -4.99 -8.72 -5.54
N ARG A 44 -5.68 -7.96 -6.38
CA ARG A 44 -5.19 -6.65 -6.88
C ARG A 44 -5.39 -5.49 -5.89
N PRO A 45 -4.52 -4.46 -5.95
CA PRO A 45 -4.78 -3.16 -5.33
C PRO A 45 -5.83 -2.35 -6.07
N GLU A 46 -6.28 -1.30 -5.38
CA GLU A 46 -6.86 -0.13 -6.06
C GLU A 46 -5.79 0.92 -6.40
N ALA A 47 -4.72 1.02 -5.59
CA ALA A 47 -3.59 1.91 -5.85
C ALA A 47 -2.31 1.39 -5.16
N VAL A 48 -1.15 1.84 -5.66
CA VAL A 48 0.18 1.63 -5.09
C VAL A 48 0.84 2.99 -4.88
N ILE A 49 1.49 3.17 -3.71
CA ILE A 49 2.17 4.40 -3.32
C ILE A 49 3.58 4.07 -2.84
N TRP A 50 4.56 4.88 -3.26
CA TRP A 50 5.99 4.74 -2.96
C TRP A 50 6.56 6.00 -2.28
N PRO A 51 6.29 6.27 -1.01
CA PRO A 51 6.90 7.38 -0.32
C PRO A 51 8.35 7.05 0.00
N ASN A 52 9.09 8.09 0.36
CA ASN A 52 10.54 8.05 0.54
C ASN A 52 10.96 8.47 1.95
N SER A 53 10.02 8.77 2.83
CA SER A 53 10.29 9.24 4.17
C SER A 53 9.31 8.70 5.21
N PRO A 54 9.74 8.54 6.47
CA PRO A 54 8.83 8.15 7.56
C PRO A 54 7.67 9.13 7.77
N SER A 55 7.87 10.41 7.46
CA SER A 55 6.83 11.43 7.57
C SER A 55 5.71 11.21 6.55
N GLU A 56 6.05 10.94 5.28
CA GLU A 56 5.07 10.59 4.25
C GLU A 56 4.30 9.31 4.63
N VAL A 57 5.00 8.29 5.15
CA VAL A 57 4.36 7.06 5.65
C VAL A 57 3.35 7.36 6.76
N ALA A 58 3.74 8.17 7.74
CA ALA A 58 2.87 8.52 8.86
C ALA A 58 1.61 9.26 8.40
N GLU A 59 1.72 10.19 7.45
CA GLU A 59 0.57 10.93 6.92
C GLU A 59 -0.37 10.03 6.11
N ILE A 60 0.18 9.13 5.28
CA ILE A 60 -0.62 8.15 4.53
C ILE A 60 -1.38 7.23 5.49
N LEU A 61 -0.71 6.70 6.52
CA LEU A 61 -1.33 5.81 7.51
C LEU A 61 -2.42 6.53 8.34
N LYS A 62 -2.19 7.79 8.73
CA LYS A 62 -3.18 8.61 9.42
C LYS A 62 -4.44 8.78 8.56
N TYR A 63 -4.26 9.14 7.29
CA TYR A 63 -5.36 9.30 6.36
C TYR A 63 -6.12 7.99 6.15
N ALA A 64 -5.40 6.89 5.91
CA ALA A 64 -6.01 5.58 5.71
C ALA A 64 -6.82 5.14 6.93
N ASN A 65 -6.27 5.29 8.14
CA ASN A 65 -6.95 4.97 9.38
C ASN A 65 -8.22 5.81 9.59
N ALA A 66 -8.15 7.12 9.33
CA ALA A 66 -9.29 8.02 9.47
C ALA A 66 -10.44 7.68 8.50
N ASN A 67 -10.13 7.11 7.34
CA ASN A 67 -11.11 6.74 6.31
C ASN A 67 -11.43 5.24 6.29
N MET A 68 -10.96 4.47 7.28
CA MET A 68 -11.13 3.01 7.36
C MET A 68 -10.68 2.30 6.08
N ILE A 69 -9.56 2.74 5.53
CA ILE A 69 -8.94 2.19 4.34
C ILE A 69 -7.87 1.16 4.77
N PRO A 70 -7.90 -0.08 4.25
CA PRO A 70 -6.92 -1.09 4.62
C PRO A 70 -5.61 -0.85 3.87
N ILE A 71 -4.47 -1.06 4.54
CA ILE A 71 -3.14 -0.90 3.92
C ILE A 71 -2.40 -2.23 4.00
N THR A 72 -1.83 -2.66 2.87
CA THR A 72 -0.93 -3.81 2.81
C THR A 72 0.48 -3.35 2.47
N GLY A 73 1.44 -3.72 3.32
CA GLY A 73 2.84 -3.44 3.10
C GLY A 73 3.43 -4.38 2.04
N TRP A 74 4.11 -3.81 1.05
CA TRP A 74 4.76 -4.56 -0.01
C TRP A 74 6.25 -4.21 -0.07
N GLY A 75 7.13 -5.22 -0.05
CA GLY A 75 8.59 -5.02 -0.08
C GLY A 75 9.17 -5.20 -1.48
N SER A 76 9.60 -6.42 -1.79
CA SER A 76 10.11 -6.85 -3.10
C SER A 76 9.19 -7.87 -3.79
N GLY A 77 8.10 -8.29 -3.13
CA GLY A 77 7.22 -9.36 -3.62
C GLY A 77 7.83 -10.77 -3.55
N SER A 78 8.95 -10.97 -2.84
CA SER A 78 9.65 -12.27 -2.79
C SER A 78 9.21 -13.17 -1.62
N SER A 79 8.07 -12.92 -0.99
CA SER A 79 7.58 -13.81 0.06
C SER A 79 7.09 -15.12 -0.56
N LEU A 80 7.23 -16.23 0.18
CA LEU A 80 6.75 -17.56 -0.19
C LEU A 80 5.44 -17.94 0.52
N GLU A 81 4.95 -17.07 1.40
CA GLU A 81 3.84 -17.35 2.33
C GLU A 81 2.64 -16.42 2.11
N GLY A 82 2.63 -15.57 1.07
CA GLY A 82 1.51 -14.69 0.75
C GLY A 82 1.45 -13.40 1.57
N ASN A 83 2.44 -13.11 2.41
CA ASN A 83 2.42 -11.95 3.33
C ASN A 83 2.10 -10.60 2.67
N PRO A 84 2.65 -10.27 1.47
CA PRO A 84 2.36 -8.99 0.83
C PRO A 84 1.18 -9.08 -0.15
N ILE A 85 0.47 -10.21 -0.22
CA ILE A 85 -0.78 -10.33 -0.97
C ILE A 85 -1.91 -9.79 -0.07
N PRO A 86 -2.61 -8.72 -0.46
CA PRO A 86 -3.71 -8.20 0.31
C PRO A 86 -4.92 -9.08 0.21
N LEU A 87 -5.71 -8.93 1.26
CA LEU A 87 -6.98 -9.58 1.40
C LEU A 87 -8.14 -8.58 1.21
N LYS A 88 -7.86 -7.26 1.30
CA LYS A 88 -8.81 -6.13 1.13
C LYS A 88 -8.07 -4.90 0.56
N GLN A 89 -8.82 -4.03 -0.13
CA GLN A 89 -8.31 -3.05 -1.10
C GLN A 89 -7.78 -1.72 -0.47
N ILE A 90 -6.45 -1.57 -0.31
CA ILE A 90 -5.48 -0.55 -0.80
C ILE A 90 -4.08 -1.11 -0.51
N PHE A 91 -3.09 -0.84 -1.38
CA PHE A 91 -1.70 -1.19 -1.18
C PHE A 91 -0.77 -0.01 -1.03
N TYR A 92 0.35 -0.33 -0.42
CA TYR A 92 1.45 0.58 -0.26
C TYR A 92 2.77 -0.20 -0.33
N GLN A 93 3.71 0.25 -1.18
CA GLN A 93 5.04 -0.34 -1.24
C GLN A 93 5.96 0.38 -0.23
N ALA A 94 6.39 -0.36 0.79
CA ALA A 94 7.34 0.07 1.80
C ALA A 94 8.66 -0.66 1.59
N ASN A 95 9.80 0.01 1.77
CA ASN A 95 10.99 -0.75 2.08
C ASN A 95 10.84 -1.37 3.49
N LEU A 96 11.30 -2.61 3.66
CA LEU A 96 11.26 -3.32 4.96
C LEU A 96 11.88 -2.48 6.09
N PHE A 97 12.88 -1.65 5.78
CA PHE A 97 13.52 -0.72 6.70
C PHE A 97 12.61 0.39 7.22
N ASP A 98 11.64 0.85 6.44
CA ASP A 98 10.73 1.94 6.82
C ASP A 98 9.63 1.46 7.77
N ILE A 99 9.11 0.23 7.54
CA ILE A 99 8.13 -0.43 8.43
C ILE A 99 8.75 -0.72 9.80
N VAL A 100 9.95 -1.30 9.83
CA VAL A 100 10.62 -1.67 11.10
C VAL A 100 11.00 -0.42 11.92
N ARG A 101 11.41 0.69 11.27
CA ARG A 101 11.66 1.95 11.98
C ARG A 101 10.39 2.59 12.54
N PHE A 102 9.26 2.42 11.87
CA PHE A 102 7.98 2.96 12.31
C PHE A 102 7.45 2.25 13.56
N PHE A 103 7.42 0.91 13.57
CA PHE A 103 7.00 0.14 14.75
C PHE A 103 7.85 0.39 16.01
N ASN A 104 9.12 0.80 15.85
CA ASN A 104 10.00 1.14 16.97
C ASN A 104 9.89 2.60 17.42
N LYS A 105 8.97 3.41 16.86
CA LYS A 105 8.78 4.82 17.20
C LYS A 105 7.36 5.17 17.68
N VAL A 106 6.46 4.19 17.80
CA VAL A 106 5.12 4.34 18.40
C VAL A 106 5.11 3.74 19.80
#